data_AF-A0A2J6J8M7-F1
#
_entry.id   AF-A0A2J6J8M7-F1
#
_cell.length_a   1.000
_cell.length_b   1.000
_cell.length_c   1.000
_cell.angle_alpha   90.00
_cell.angle_beta   90.00
_cell.angle_gamma   90.00
#
_symmetry.space_group_name_H-M   'P 1'
#
loop_
_entity.id
_entity.type
_entity.pdbx_description
1 polymer ?
#
loop_
_entity_poly.entity_id
_entity_poly.type
_entity_poly.pdbx_seq_one_letter_code
_entity_poly.pdbx_strand_id
1 'polypeptide(L)'
;MTAEHQDFKVKDLSLAEWGRKEIELAQVEMPGLMALREEYRGQTPLQGARITGSLHMTIQTAVLMETLVALGAQLRWCSCNIFSTQDHAAAAVAVGPQGTAEAPLGVPVFAWKGETLEEYWWCTEQALSWPAGEYPNMILDDGGDATMMVLNGNAWEKNGVPQVTAEDPEDWVELVGLLKKSLTANPGKWSATAAAIKGVTEETTTGVHRLYQLAADGDLIFPAMNVNDAVTKSKFDNVYGCRHSLVDGIMRATDVMLSGKEAVVCGYGDVG
;
A
#
# COMPACT_ATOMS: atom_id res chain seq x y z
N MET A 1 29.48 14.54 -10.35
CA MET A 1 28.64 14.53 -9.13
C MET A 1 27.26 14.11 -9.58
N THR A 2 27.00 12.80 -9.55
CA THR A 2 25.69 12.25 -9.88
C THR A 2 24.72 12.73 -8.82
N ALA A 3 23.58 13.30 -9.23
CA ALA A 3 22.49 13.62 -8.31
C ALA A 3 22.21 12.37 -7.47
N GLU A 4 22.32 12.49 -6.14
CA GLU A 4 21.89 11.42 -5.23
C GLU A 4 20.43 11.12 -5.55
N HIS A 5 20.18 9.94 -6.11
CA HIS A 5 18.82 9.51 -6.42
C HIS A 5 18.13 9.30 -5.08
N GLN A 6 17.22 10.21 -4.72
CA GLN A 6 16.39 10.05 -3.54
C GLN A 6 15.55 8.78 -3.70
N ASP A 7 15.63 7.87 -2.72
CA ASP A 7 14.94 6.57 -2.71
C ASP A 7 13.48 6.74 -2.23
N PHE A 8 12.78 7.69 -2.85
CA PHE A 8 11.35 7.96 -2.67
C PHE A 8 10.86 8.81 -3.85
N LYS A 9 9.55 8.83 -4.06
CA LYS A 9 8.89 9.74 -5.00
C LYS A 9 7.54 10.16 -4.43
N VAL A 10 7.49 11.41 -3.97
CA VAL A 10 6.28 12.06 -3.45
C VAL A 10 6.07 13.38 -4.19
N LYS A 11 4.88 13.96 -4.07
CA LYS A 11 4.52 15.18 -4.79
C LYS A 11 5.32 16.40 -4.36
N ASP A 12 5.43 16.63 -3.06
CA ASP A 12 6.05 17.84 -2.50
C ASP A 12 6.50 17.60 -1.05
N LEU A 13 7.81 17.60 -0.80
CA LEU A 13 8.39 17.41 0.53
C LEU A 13 8.13 18.59 1.48
N SER A 14 7.82 19.79 0.96
CA SER A 14 7.55 20.96 1.80
C SER A 14 6.28 20.79 2.64
N LEU A 15 5.41 19.83 2.28
CA LEU A 15 4.20 19.49 3.01
C LEU A 15 4.46 18.67 4.30
N ALA A 16 5.70 18.24 4.55
CA ALA A 16 6.02 17.34 5.64
C ALA A 16 5.67 17.90 7.03
N GLU A 17 5.82 19.21 7.27
CA GLU A 17 5.46 19.82 8.55
C GLU A 17 3.94 19.78 8.78
N TRP A 18 3.14 20.02 7.73
CA TRP A 18 1.69 19.89 7.80
C TRP A 18 1.28 18.44 8.06
N GLY A 19 1.85 17.49 7.31
CA GLY A 19 1.61 16.06 7.53
C GLY A 19 1.97 15.62 8.94
N ARG A 20 3.10 16.08 9.49
CA ARG A 20 3.51 15.79 10.87
C ARG A 20 2.46 16.21 11.89
N LYS A 21 1.93 17.43 11.75
CA LYS A 21 0.87 17.94 12.64
C LYS A 21 -0.39 17.08 12.59
N GLU A 22 -0.81 16.64 11.41
CA GLU A 22 -1.98 15.75 11.29
C GLU A 22 -1.70 14.33 11.78
N ILE A 23 -0.48 13.81 11.61
CA ILE A 23 -0.05 12.52 12.19
C ILE A 23 -0.12 12.58 13.72
N GLU A 24 0.35 13.66 14.35
CA GLU A 24 0.29 13.84 15.81
C GLU A 24 -1.15 13.87 16.33
N LEU A 25 -2.07 14.52 15.61
CA LEU A 25 -3.50 14.48 15.92
C LEU A 25 -4.08 13.07 15.75
N ALA A 26 -3.74 12.39 14.66
CA ALA A 26 -4.22 11.04 14.38
C ALA A 26 -3.71 10.01 15.41
N GLN A 27 -2.51 10.18 15.95
CA GLN A 27 -2.00 9.31 17.03
C GLN A 27 -2.93 9.31 18.26
N VAL A 28 -3.56 10.44 18.59
CA VAL A 28 -4.55 10.52 19.68
C VAL A 28 -5.81 9.70 19.36
N GLU A 29 -6.26 9.73 18.11
CA GLU A 29 -7.44 9.01 17.61
C GLU A 29 -7.16 7.55 17.23
N MET A 30 -5.91 7.09 17.31
CA MET A 30 -5.50 5.71 16.98
C MET A 30 -4.93 4.96 18.19
N PRO A 31 -5.70 4.83 19.30
CA PRO A 31 -5.18 4.26 20.55
C PRO A 31 -4.75 2.81 20.42
N GLY A 32 -5.30 2.03 19.48
CA GLY A 32 -4.87 0.65 19.23
C GLY A 32 -3.41 0.55 18.78
N LEU A 33 -3.00 1.39 17.82
CA LEU A 33 -1.61 1.45 17.35
C LEU A 33 -0.68 1.99 18.44
N MET A 34 -1.12 3.03 19.15
CA MET A 34 -0.32 3.60 20.24
C MET A 34 -0.13 2.63 21.40
N ALA A 35 -1.15 1.82 21.71
CA ALA A 35 -1.06 0.76 22.72
C ALA A 35 -0.05 -0.33 22.30
N LEU A 36 -0.02 -0.73 21.02
CA LEU A 36 1.00 -1.68 20.52
C LEU A 36 2.43 -1.12 20.66
N ARG A 37 2.63 0.18 20.38
CA ARG A 37 3.94 0.83 20.58
C ARG A 37 4.35 0.82 22.06
N GLU A 38 3.40 1.01 22.97
CA GLU A 38 3.63 0.95 24.42
C GLU A 38 3.94 -0.49 24.88
N GLU A 39 3.10 -1.45 24.49
CA GLU A 39 3.22 -2.86 24.89
C GLU A 39 4.59 -3.45 24.52
N TYR A 40 5.05 -3.16 23.31
CA TYR A 40 6.35 -3.62 22.81
C TYR A 40 7.47 -2.60 23.01
N ARG A 41 7.29 -1.60 23.89
CA ARG A 41 8.35 -0.63 24.18
C ARG A 41 9.62 -1.34 24.64
N GLY A 42 10.74 -1.01 24.00
CA GLY A 42 12.05 -1.63 24.28
C GLY A 42 12.21 -3.04 23.70
N GLN A 43 11.21 -3.55 22.99
CA GLN A 43 11.25 -4.79 22.21
C GLN A 43 11.23 -4.43 20.72
N THR A 44 11.79 -5.30 19.89
CA THR A 44 11.77 -5.14 18.42
C THR A 44 11.22 -6.41 17.77
N PRO A 45 9.93 -6.74 17.97
CA PRO A 45 9.35 -7.99 17.47
C PRO A 45 9.37 -8.11 15.95
N LEU A 46 9.46 -7.00 15.22
CA LEU A 46 9.59 -6.96 13.76
C LEU A 46 11.04 -6.78 13.29
N GLN A 47 12.03 -6.95 14.16
CA GLN A 47 13.44 -6.86 13.77
C GLN A 47 13.76 -7.81 12.62
N GLY A 48 14.31 -7.26 11.55
CA GLY A 48 14.65 -8.01 10.33
C GLY A 48 13.48 -8.24 9.38
N ALA A 49 12.28 -7.76 9.70
CA ALA A 49 11.19 -7.65 8.73
C ALA A 49 11.52 -6.53 7.73
N ARG A 50 11.39 -6.86 6.44
CA ARG A 50 11.46 -5.94 5.30
C ARG A 50 10.09 -5.99 4.64
N ILE A 51 9.23 -5.07 5.04
CA ILE A 51 7.81 -5.07 4.68
C ILE A 51 7.61 -4.11 3.51
N THR A 52 7.14 -4.62 2.37
CA THR A 52 6.57 -3.77 1.33
C THR A 52 5.09 -3.57 1.61
N GLY A 53 4.66 -2.32 1.74
CA GLY A 53 3.26 -1.95 1.90
C GLY A 53 2.65 -1.40 0.60
N SER A 54 1.44 -1.84 0.28
CA SER A 54 0.61 -1.36 -0.84
C SER A 54 -0.79 -1.05 -0.34
N LEU A 55 -0.92 0.06 0.40
CA LEU A 55 -2.14 0.55 1.04
C LEU A 55 -2.28 2.03 0.75
N HIS A 56 -3.51 2.56 0.77
CA HIS A 56 -3.76 4.00 0.64
C HIS A 56 -2.77 4.83 1.49
N MET A 57 -2.00 5.71 0.85
CA MET A 57 -0.99 6.53 1.54
C MET A 57 -1.63 7.74 2.23
N THR A 58 -2.24 7.52 3.39
CA THR A 58 -2.97 8.50 4.19
C THR A 58 -2.27 8.84 5.51
N ILE A 59 -2.82 9.81 6.26
CA ILE A 59 -2.42 10.11 7.63
C ILE A 59 -2.58 8.87 8.54
N GLN A 60 -3.66 8.10 8.38
CA GLN A 60 -3.89 6.89 9.17
C GLN A 60 -2.82 5.82 8.87
N THR A 61 -2.51 5.62 7.59
CA THR A 61 -1.44 4.72 7.16
C THR A 61 -0.08 5.20 7.63
N ALA A 62 0.19 6.50 7.69
CA ALA A 62 1.42 7.04 8.25
C ALA A 62 1.62 6.63 9.73
N VAL A 63 0.56 6.65 10.55
CA VAL A 63 0.62 6.18 11.95
C VAL A 63 0.87 4.66 12.02
N LEU A 64 0.28 3.88 11.11
CA LEU A 64 0.56 2.45 10.97
C LEU A 64 2.04 2.21 10.63
N MET A 65 2.56 2.89 9.61
CA MET A 65 3.95 2.75 9.17
C MET A 65 4.94 3.09 10.29
N GLU A 66 4.75 4.22 10.96
CA GLU A 66 5.59 4.59 12.10
C GLU A 66 5.47 3.61 13.28
N THR A 67 4.35 2.90 13.40
CA THR A 67 4.19 1.82 14.39
C THR A 67 5.04 0.63 14.02
N LEU A 68 5.00 0.18 12.76
CA LEU A 68 5.82 -0.93 12.29
C LEU A 68 7.32 -0.63 12.43
N VAL A 69 7.74 0.60 12.10
CA VAL A 69 9.13 1.06 12.30
C VAL A 69 9.50 1.08 13.79
N ALA A 70 8.64 1.60 14.66
CA ALA A 70 8.87 1.60 16.11
C ALA A 70 9.01 0.17 16.68
N LEU A 71 8.37 -0.81 16.05
CA LEU A 71 8.45 -2.23 16.38
C LEU A 71 9.65 -2.96 15.72
N GLY A 72 10.50 -2.24 14.98
CA GLY A 72 11.76 -2.73 14.43
C GLY A 72 11.73 -3.15 12.94
N ALA A 73 10.63 -2.92 12.22
CA ALA A 73 10.54 -3.22 10.79
C ALA A 73 11.28 -2.18 9.94
N GLN A 74 11.81 -2.63 8.80
CA GLN A 74 12.13 -1.76 7.68
C GLN A 74 10.96 -1.76 6.71
N LEU A 75 10.66 -0.61 6.11
CA LEU A 75 9.51 -0.45 5.23
C LEU A 75 9.91 0.13 3.86
N ARG A 76 9.12 -0.19 2.84
CA ARG A 76 8.99 0.56 1.57
C ARG A 76 7.50 0.60 1.22
N TRP A 77 7.01 1.69 0.64
CA TRP A 77 5.55 1.89 0.52
C TRP A 77 5.13 2.48 -0.82
N CYS A 78 3.99 2.01 -1.33
CA CYS A 78 3.21 2.65 -2.39
C CYS A 78 1.73 2.73 -1.99
N SER A 79 0.97 3.58 -2.68
CA SER A 79 -0.49 3.60 -2.57
C SER A 79 -1.11 2.45 -3.36
N CYS A 80 -2.26 1.91 -2.94
CA CYS A 80 -3.06 0.94 -3.72
C CYS A 80 -4.16 1.62 -4.58
N ASN A 81 -4.15 2.95 -4.66
CA ASN A 81 -5.05 3.69 -5.53
C ASN A 81 -4.45 5.05 -5.95
N ILE A 82 -4.67 5.41 -7.22
CA ILE A 82 -4.15 6.62 -7.85
C ILE A 82 -4.64 7.94 -7.23
N PHE A 83 -5.74 7.93 -6.49
CA PHE A 83 -6.33 9.15 -5.90
C PHE A 83 -6.39 9.13 -4.38
N SER A 84 -6.01 8.06 -3.70
CA SER A 84 -6.17 7.95 -2.25
C SER A 84 -5.08 8.67 -1.46
N THR A 85 -3.91 8.90 -2.07
CA THR A 85 -2.78 9.51 -1.39
C THR A 85 -3.14 10.89 -0.83
N GLN A 86 -2.74 11.12 0.42
CA GLN A 86 -2.69 12.43 1.04
C GLN A 86 -1.25 12.91 0.97
N ASP A 87 -0.97 13.86 0.06
CA ASP A 87 0.39 14.25 -0.32
C ASP A 87 1.24 14.72 0.89
N HIS A 88 0.62 15.38 1.86
CA HIS A 88 1.29 15.81 3.09
C HIS A 88 1.62 14.66 4.03
N ALA A 89 0.79 13.61 4.09
CA ALA A 89 1.12 12.38 4.81
C ALA A 89 2.31 11.66 4.17
N ALA A 90 2.30 11.52 2.84
CA ALA A 90 3.41 10.93 2.08
C ALA A 90 4.72 11.68 2.32
N ALA A 91 4.69 13.02 2.28
CA ALA A 91 5.84 13.86 2.57
C ALA A 91 6.36 13.70 4.01
N ALA A 92 5.47 13.70 5.00
CA ALA A 92 5.84 13.56 6.41
C ALA A 92 6.46 12.20 6.74
N VAL A 93 6.00 11.14 6.06
CA VAL A 93 6.57 9.79 6.19
C VAL A 93 7.92 9.68 5.50
N ALA A 94 8.07 10.26 4.30
CA ALA A 94 9.36 10.29 3.60
C ALA A 94 10.43 11.08 4.38
N VAL A 95 10.05 12.22 4.96
CA VAL A 95 10.93 13.02 5.82
C VAL A 95 11.21 12.32 7.15
N GLY A 96 10.21 11.65 7.74
CA GLY A 96 10.31 10.98 9.02
C GLY A 96 10.26 11.95 10.22
N PRO A 97 10.09 11.43 11.45
CA PRO A 97 9.91 12.26 12.65
C PRO A 97 11.18 13.00 13.10
N GLN A 98 12.35 12.58 12.61
CA GLN A 98 13.65 13.17 12.95
C GLN A 98 14.39 13.78 11.76
N GLY A 99 13.82 13.69 10.55
CA GLY A 99 14.43 14.24 9.34
C GLY A 99 13.95 15.65 9.02
N THR A 100 14.54 16.23 7.97
CA THR A 100 14.07 17.47 7.33
C THR A 100 13.83 17.24 5.84
N ALA A 101 13.24 18.21 5.13
CA ALA A 101 13.05 18.10 3.69
C ALA A 101 14.38 17.95 2.92
N GLU A 102 15.46 18.55 3.43
CA GLU A 102 16.80 18.50 2.86
C GLU A 102 17.56 17.22 3.26
N ALA A 103 17.23 16.65 4.41
CA ALA A 103 17.84 15.44 4.96
C ALA A 103 16.75 14.48 5.48
N PRO A 104 15.99 13.84 4.58
CA PRO A 104 14.93 12.91 4.96
C PRO A 104 15.53 11.67 5.64
N LEU A 105 14.91 11.26 6.75
CA LEU A 105 15.29 10.10 7.56
C LEU A 105 14.10 9.15 7.76
N GLY A 106 13.10 9.25 6.89
CA GLY A 106 11.86 8.49 6.96
C GLY A 106 11.89 7.20 6.17
N VAL A 107 10.70 6.78 5.74
CA VAL A 107 10.49 5.56 4.96
C VAL A 107 10.48 5.89 3.46
N PRO A 108 11.07 5.05 2.59
CA PRO A 108 10.85 5.11 1.15
C PRO A 108 9.36 5.04 0.77
N VAL A 109 8.82 6.16 0.26
CA VAL A 109 7.42 6.28 -0.19
C VAL A 109 7.39 6.63 -1.67
N PHE A 110 6.64 5.86 -2.45
CA PHE A 110 6.37 6.08 -3.87
C PHE A 110 4.87 6.26 -4.03
N ALA A 111 4.38 7.48 -3.81
CA ALA A 111 2.96 7.77 -3.84
C ALA A 111 2.68 9.27 -3.97
N TRP A 112 1.73 9.64 -4.80
CA TRP A 112 1.14 10.98 -4.85
C TRP A 112 -0.33 10.94 -5.29
N LYS A 113 -1.08 11.99 -4.97
CA LYS A 113 -2.47 12.09 -5.42
C LYS A 113 -2.53 12.47 -6.90
N GLY A 114 -3.23 11.66 -7.68
CA GLY A 114 -3.43 11.88 -9.11
C GLY A 114 -2.39 11.22 -10.00
N GLU A 115 -1.91 10.04 -9.59
CA GLU A 115 -1.06 9.18 -10.43
C GLU A 115 -1.78 8.78 -11.73
N THR A 116 -1.02 8.58 -12.81
CA THR A 116 -1.47 7.77 -13.94
C THR A 116 -1.35 6.28 -13.60
N LEU A 117 -1.96 5.40 -14.40
CA LEU A 117 -1.81 3.95 -14.21
C LEU A 117 -0.36 3.48 -14.44
N GLU A 118 0.37 4.09 -15.38
CA GLU A 118 1.80 3.83 -15.56
C GLU A 118 2.60 4.19 -14.29
N GLU A 119 2.31 5.36 -13.70
CA GLU A 119 2.95 5.82 -12.47
C GLU A 119 2.62 4.93 -11.26
N TYR A 120 1.37 4.48 -11.16
CA TYR A 120 0.88 3.57 -10.13
C TYR A 120 1.66 2.25 -10.11
N TRP A 121 1.75 1.59 -11.26
CA TRP A 121 2.48 0.34 -11.37
C TRP A 121 3.98 0.54 -11.18
N TRP A 122 4.53 1.66 -11.67
CA TRP A 122 5.92 2.03 -11.39
C TRP A 122 6.17 2.17 -9.89
N CYS A 123 5.29 2.86 -9.15
CA CYS A 123 5.37 3.01 -7.70
C CYS A 123 5.33 1.65 -6.99
N THR A 124 4.44 0.75 -7.43
CA THR A 124 4.33 -0.62 -6.92
C THR A 124 5.64 -1.39 -7.11
N GLU A 125 6.25 -1.29 -8.29
CA GLU A 125 7.56 -1.90 -8.52
C GLU A 125 8.64 -1.27 -7.63
N GLN A 126 8.67 0.06 -7.45
CA GLN A 126 9.66 0.71 -6.59
C GLN A 126 9.53 0.26 -5.12
N ALA A 127 8.30 0.10 -4.62
CA ALA A 127 8.04 -0.38 -3.28
C ALA A 127 8.48 -1.85 -3.08
N LEU A 128 8.36 -2.69 -4.12
CA LEU A 128 8.83 -4.09 -4.12
C LEU A 128 10.34 -4.23 -4.40
N SER A 129 10.99 -3.18 -4.92
CA SER A 129 12.41 -3.19 -5.29
C SER A 129 13.28 -2.71 -4.14
N TRP A 130 13.77 -3.64 -3.33
CA TRP A 130 14.65 -3.33 -2.21
C TRP A 130 16.11 -3.13 -2.67
N PRO A 131 16.85 -2.19 -2.08
CA PRO A 131 18.23 -1.89 -2.46
C PRO A 131 19.20 -3.00 -2.01
N ALA A 132 20.46 -2.89 -2.47
CA ALA A 132 21.57 -3.74 -2.04
C ALA A 132 21.38 -5.26 -2.22
N GLY A 133 20.54 -5.67 -3.19
CA GLY A 133 20.27 -7.09 -3.46
C GLY A 133 19.38 -7.75 -2.40
N GLU A 134 18.75 -6.96 -1.53
CA GLU A 134 17.71 -7.43 -0.65
C GLU A 134 16.36 -7.54 -1.38
N TYR A 135 15.42 -8.21 -0.74
CA TYR A 135 14.05 -8.42 -1.21
C TYR A 135 13.08 -8.23 -0.05
N PRO A 136 11.82 -7.82 -0.30
CA PRO A 136 10.82 -7.84 0.75
C PRO A 136 10.70 -9.27 1.28
N ASN A 137 10.56 -9.41 2.58
CA ASN A 137 10.28 -10.70 3.19
C ASN A 137 8.86 -10.79 3.77
N MET A 138 8.08 -9.71 3.68
CA MET A 138 6.68 -9.64 4.04
C MET A 138 5.98 -8.64 3.10
N ILE A 139 4.69 -8.88 2.83
CA ILE A 139 3.82 -7.92 2.14
C ILE A 139 2.69 -7.49 3.09
N LEU A 140 2.37 -6.20 3.10
CA LEU A 140 1.16 -5.64 3.70
C LEU A 140 0.33 -5.05 2.55
N ASP A 141 -0.76 -5.70 2.18
CA ASP A 141 -1.50 -5.45 0.92
C ASP A 141 -2.95 -5.02 1.19
N ASP A 142 -3.50 -4.23 0.28
CA ASP A 142 -4.90 -3.81 0.25
C ASP A 142 -5.37 -3.81 -1.20
N GLY A 143 -6.18 -4.81 -1.53
CA GLY A 143 -6.66 -5.08 -2.89
C GLY A 143 -5.85 -6.16 -3.60
N GLY A 144 -4.66 -6.50 -3.13
CA GLY A 144 -3.86 -7.62 -3.62
C GLY A 144 -2.95 -7.32 -4.82
N ASP A 145 -2.68 -6.05 -5.14
CA ASP A 145 -1.93 -5.65 -6.34
C ASP A 145 -0.43 -5.90 -6.18
N ALA A 146 0.15 -5.69 -5.00
CA ALA A 146 1.55 -6.03 -4.75
C ALA A 146 1.75 -7.55 -4.82
N THR A 147 0.82 -8.31 -4.24
CA THR A 147 0.79 -9.78 -4.33
C THR A 147 0.69 -10.23 -5.78
N MET A 148 -0.24 -9.65 -6.55
CA MET A 148 -0.43 -9.97 -7.97
C MET A 148 0.84 -9.70 -8.79
N MET A 149 1.50 -8.54 -8.60
CA MET A 149 2.73 -8.20 -9.32
C MET A 149 3.85 -9.22 -9.04
N VAL A 150 4.03 -9.64 -7.78
CA VAL A 150 5.05 -10.63 -7.40
C VAL A 150 4.75 -11.99 -8.03
N LEU A 151 3.50 -12.48 -7.92
CA LEU A 151 3.13 -13.80 -8.42
C LEU A 151 3.20 -13.85 -9.96
N ASN A 152 2.67 -12.83 -10.65
CA ASN A 152 2.74 -12.72 -12.10
C ASN A 152 4.19 -12.59 -12.56
N GLY A 153 5.00 -11.74 -11.93
CA GLY A 153 6.43 -11.62 -12.24
C GLY A 153 7.15 -12.97 -12.14
N ASN A 154 6.98 -13.69 -11.03
CA ASN A 154 7.59 -15.01 -10.82
C ASN A 154 7.10 -16.07 -11.82
N ALA A 155 5.82 -16.04 -12.21
CA ALA A 155 5.28 -16.95 -13.21
C ALA A 155 5.80 -16.63 -14.62
N TRP A 156 5.81 -15.35 -14.99
CA TRP A 156 6.18 -14.88 -16.34
C TRP A 156 7.68 -14.94 -16.59
N GLU A 157 8.53 -14.93 -15.56
CA GLU A 157 9.96 -15.27 -15.70
C GLU A 157 10.16 -16.67 -16.28
N LYS A 158 9.26 -17.61 -15.98
CA LYS A 158 9.36 -19.03 -16.38
C LYS A 158 8.59 -19.31 -17.66
N ASN A 159 7.41 -18.72 -17.77
CA ASN A 159 6.43 -19.06 -18.80
C ASN A 159 6.36 -18.04 -19.94
N GLY A 160 7.03 -16.90 -19.80
CA GLY A 160 6.93 -15.76 -20.71
C GLY A 160 5.79 -14.80 -20.33
N VAL A 161 5.92 -13.55 -20.76
CA VAL A 161 4.92 -12.50 -20.54
C VAL A 161 3.72 -12.72 -21.46
N PRO A 162 2.47 -12.61 -20.97
CA PRO A 162 1.29 -12.73 -21.81
C PRO A 162 1.22 -11.63 -22.87
N GLN A 163 0.49 -11.91 -23.95
CA GLN A 163 0.12 -10.88 -24.91
C GLN A 163 -1.10 -10.12 -24.40
N VAL A 164 -1.14 -8.82 -24.69
CA VAL A 164 -2.29 -7.96 -24.45
C VAL A 164 -3.04 -7.70 -25.75
N THR A 165 -4.35 -7.48 -25.63
CA THR A 165 -5.33 -7.26 -26.69
C THR A 165 -6.01 -5.90 -26.51
N ALA A 166 -6.81 -5.48 -27.48
CA ALA A 166 -7.51 -4.20 -27.41
C ALA A 166 -8.70 -4.23 -26.43
N GLU A 167 -9.15 -5.43 -26.06
CA GLU A 167 -10.26 -5.68 -25.13
C GLU A 167 -9.80 -5.74 -23.67
N ASP A 168 -8.49 -5.81 -23.43
CA ASP A 168 -7.94 -5.88 -22.08
C ASP A 168 -8.10 -4.55 -21.32
N PRO A 169 -8.36 -4.60 -19.99
CA PRO A 169 -8.40 -3.39 -19.17
C PRO A 169 -7.10 -2.60 -19.22
N GLU A 170 -7.18 -1.27 -19.25
CA GLU A 170 -6.01 -0.37 -19.29
C GLU A 170 -5.01 -0.68 -18.17
N ASP A 171 -5.51 -0.91 -16.96
CA ASP A 171 -4.71 -1.28 -15.80
C ASP A 171 -3.89 -2.56 -16.01
N TRP A 172 -4.49 -3.58 -16.62
CA TRP A 172 -3.81 -4.83 -16.96
C TRP A 172 -2.73 -4.61 -18.04
N VAL A 173 -3.03 -3.78 -19.04
CA VAL A 173 -2.09 -3.43 -20.11
C VAL A 173 -0.84 -2.77 -19.53
N GLU A 174 -1.00 -1.84 -18.59
CA GLU A 174 0.11 -1.16 -17.92
C GLU A 174 0.94 -2.10 -17.06
N LEU A 175 0.30 -2.97 -16.25
CA LEU A 175 1.00 -3.99 -15.47
C LEU A 175 1.84 -4.92 -16.35
N VAL A 176 1.23 -5.46 -17.43
CA VAL A 176 1.93 -6.36 -18.36
C VAL A 176 3.08 -5.63 -19.05
N GLY A 177 2.87 -4.40 -19.48
CA GLY A 177 3.87 -3.55 -20.10
C GLY A 177 5.06 -3.29 -19.18
N LEU A 178 4.80 -2.95 -17.91
CA LEU A 178 5.83 -2.73 -16.90
C LEU A 178 6.60 -4.01 -16.58
N LEU A 179 5.91 -5.11 -16.26
CA LEU A 179 6.56 -6.37 -15.94
C LEU A 179 7.41 -6.87 -17.10
N LYS A 180 6.97 -6.71 -18.37
CA LYS A 180 7.80 -7.03 -19.54
C LYS A 180 9.13 -6.28 -19.55
N LYS A 181 9.10 -4.98 -19.25
CA LYS A 181 10.32 -4.15 -19.16
C LYS A 181 11.19 -4.62 -17.98
N SER A 182 10.57 -4.81 -16.82
CA SER A 182 11.23 -5.24 -15.57
C SER A 182 11.95 -6.58 -15.71
N LEU A 183 11.26 -7.59 -16.26
CA LEU A 183 11.77 -8.94 -16.51
C LEU A 183 12.96 -8.94 -17.47
N THR A 184 12.92 -8.08 -18.49
CA THR A 184 14.02 -7.92 -19.45
C THR A 184 15.22 -7.25 -18.79
N ALA A 185 14.98 -6.23 -17.97
CA ALA A 185 16.03 -5.45 -17.32
C ALA A 185 16.69 -6.19 -16.15
N ASN A 186 15.92 -6.99 -15.41
CA ASN A 186 16.37 -7.66 -14.18
C ASN A 186 15.93 -9.15 -14.16
N PRO A 187 16.53 -10.02 -14.99
CA PRO A 187 16.18 -11.43 -15.01
C PRO A 187 16.38 -12.10 -13.64
N GLY A 188 15.36 -12.81 -13.15
CA GLY A 188 15.38 -13.55 -11.88
C GLY A 188 15.00 -12.73 -10.65
N LYS A 189 14.76 -11.42 -10.81
CA LYS A 189 14.31 -10.53 -9.73
C LYS A 189 13.04 -11.04 -9.06
N TRP A 190 12.04 -11.43 -9.85
CA TRP A 190 10.71 -11.74 -9.32
C TRP A 190 10.66 -13.13 -8.69
N SER A 191 11.38 -14.12 -9.23
CA SER A 191 11.56 -15.42 -8.57
C SER A 191 12.28 -15.27 -7.23
N ALA A 192 13.33 -14.44 -7.15
CA ALA A 192 14.04 -14.18 -5.90
C ALA A 192 13.17 -13.41 -4.89
N THR A 193 12.40 -12.43 -5.36
CA THR A 193 11.42 -11.68 -4.55
C THR A 193 10.37 -12.62 -3.96
N ALA A 194 9.73 -13.44 -4.81
CA ALA A 194 8.72 -14.41 -4.40
C ALA A 194 9.27 -15.43 -3.38
N ALA A 195 10.51 -15.90 -3.58
CA ALA A 195 11.16 -16.84 -2.66
C ALA A 195 11.53 -16.23 -1.30
N ALA A 196 11.72 -14.90 -1.24
CA ALA A 196 12.09 -14.21 0.00
C ALA A 196 10.87 -13.90 0.89
N ILE A 197 9.67 -13.80 0.31
CA ILE A 197 8.44 -13.47 1.02
C ILE A 197 8.00 -14.64 1.91
N LYS A 198 7.80 -14.34 3.20
CA LYS A 198 7.35 -15.27 4.23
C LYS A 198 5.84 -15.23 4.45
N GLY A 199 5.17 -14.20 3.95
CA GLY A 199 3.72 -14.11 3.94
C GLY A 199 3.20 -12.71 3.60
N VAL A 200 1.89 -12.64 3.41
CA VAL A 200 1.14 -11.41 3.15
C VAL A 200 0.02 -11.23 4.18
N THR A 201 -0.25 -10.01 4.60
CA THR A 201 -1.48 -9.63 5.30
C THR A 201 -2.33 -8.78 4.37
N GLU A 202 -3.58 -9.19 4.12
CA GLU A 202 -4.47 -8.52 3.16
C GLU A 202 -5.65 -7.86 3.87
N GLU A 203 -5.83 -6.57 3.60
CA GLU A 203 -6.73 -5.65 4.30
C GLU A 203 -8.19 -5.80 3.86
N THR A 204 -8.46 -6.01 2.57
CA THR A 204 -9.78 -5.75 2.00
C THR A 204 -10.45 -6.99 1.42
N THR A 205 -11.79 -6.92 1.29
CA THR A 205 -12.61 -8.03 0.82
C THR A 205 -12.20 -8.49 -0.59
N THR A 206 -11.91 -7.55 -1.50
CA THR A 206 -11.48 -7.84 -2.87
C THR A 206 -10.16 -8.60 -2.91
N GLY A 207 -9.14 -8.13 -2.17
CA GLY A 207 -7.85 -8.80 -2.11
C GLY A 207 -7.95 -10.18 -1.46
N VAL A 208 -8.76 -10.32 -0.41
CA VAL A 208 -9.03 -11.63 0.22
C VAL A 208 -9.67 -12.61 -0.77
N HIS A 209 -10.62 -12.16 -1.61
CA HIS A 209 -11.18 -13.01 -2.66
C HIS A 209 -10.13 -13.48 -3.66
N ARG A 210 -9.20 -12.60 -4.07
CA ARG A 210 -8.07 -12.96 -4.93
C ARG A 210 -7.17 -14.01 -4.26
N LEU A 211 -6.87 -13.84 -2.96
CA LEU A 211 -6.09 -14.82 -2.20
C LEU A 211 -6.78 -16.19 -2.13
N TYR A 212 -8.10 -16.24 -1.94
CA TYR A 212 -8.85 -17.50 -1.97
C TYR A 212 -8.85 -18.17 -3.35
N GLN A 213 -8.94 -17.40 -4.43
CA GLN A 213 -8.81 -17.93 -5.80
C GLN A 213 -7.43 -18.55 -6.01
N LEU A 214 -6.36 -17.81 -5.68
CA LEU A 214 -4.98 -18.31 -5.75
C LEU A 214 -4.78 -19.57 -4.89
N ALA A 215 -5.36 -19.62 -3.70
CA ALA A 215 -5.28 -20.79 -2.83
C ALA A 215 -6.04 -22.01 -3.40
N ALA A 216 -7.21 -21.78 -4.01
CA ALA A 216 -7.99 -22.84 -4.65
C ALA A 216 -7.30 -23.40 -5.90
N ASP A 217 -6.63 -22.54 -6.66
CA ASP A 217 -5.89 -22.90 -7.88
C ASP A 217 -4.50 -23.50 -7.59
N GLY A 218 -4.02 -23.39 -6.34
CA GLY A 218 -2.71 -23.89 -5.92
C GLY A 218 -1.55 -22.93 -6.25
N ASP A 219 -1.86 -21.68 -6.62
CA ASP A 219 -0.93 -20.64 -7.04
C ASP A 219 -0.48 -19.71 -5.89
N LEU A 220 -1.08 -19.84 -4.70
CA LEU A 220 -0.65 -19.11 -3.50
C LEU A 220 0.61 -19.76 -2.88
N ILE A 221 1.77 -19.17 -3.15
CA ILE A 221 3.09 -19.76 -2.82
C ILE A 221 3.67 -19.32 -1.46
N PHE A 222 3.00 -18.43 -0.73
CA PHE A 222 3.36 -18.03 0.63
C PHE A 222 2.11 -17.86 1.50
N PRO A 223 2.21 -18.01 2.84
CA PRO A 223 1.09 -17.82 3.75
C PRO A 223 0.40 -16.45 3.58
N ALA A 224 -0.92 -16.44 3.70
CA ALA A 224 -1.70 -15.21 3.68
C ALA A 224 -2.58 -15.11 4.92
N MET A 225 -2.65 -13.92 5.51
CA MET A 225 -3.55 -13.59 6.61
C MET A 225 -4.65 -12.66 6.11
N ASN A 226 -5.89 -13.13 6.21
CA ASN A 226 -7.08 -12.34 5.96
C ASN A 226 -7.33 -11.41 7.16
N VAL A 227 -6.97 -10.13 7.01
CA VAL A 227 -7.23 -9.10 8.03
C VAL A 227 -8.65 -8.57 7.93
N ASN A 228 -9.21 -8.53 6.71
CA ASN A 228 -10.56 -8.05 6.46
C ASN A 228 -11.62 -8.71 7.36
N ASP A 229 -11.55 -10.04 7.50
CA ASP A 229 -12.58 -10.82 8.18
C ASP A 229 -12.37 -10.86 9.70
N ALA A 230 -11.37 -10.16 10.23
CA ALA A 230 -11.37 -9.85 11.65
C ALA A 230 -12.65 -9.09 12.00
N VAL A 231 -13.30 -9.48 13.10
CA VAL A 231 -14.57 -8.87 13.54
C VAL A 231 -14.39 -7.37 13.76
N THR A 232 -13.24 -6.96 14.29
CA THR A 232 -12.88 -5.55 14.53
C THR A 232 -12.50 -4.77 13.26
N LYS A 233 -12.42 -5.44 12.10
CA LYS A 233 -12.18 -4.82 10.79
C LYS A 233 -13.51 -4.77 10.03
N SER A 234 -13.97 -5.91 9.50
CA SER A 234 -15.21 -6.02 8.71
C SER A 234 -16.42 -5.31 9.33
N LYS A 235 -16.67 -5.49 10.64
CA LYS A 235 -17.87 -4.93 11.30
C LYS A 235 -17.69 -3.52 11.85
N PHE A 236 -16.51 -2.93 11.68
CA PHE A 236 -16.22 -1.57 12.14
C PHE A 236 -15.80 -0.67 11.00
N ASP A 237 -14.71 -1.02 10.32
CA ASP A 237 -14.18 -0.25 9.20
C ASP A 237 -15.19 -0.21 8.05
N ASN A 238 -15.52 -1.37 7.48
CA ASN A 238 -16.36 -1.43 6.28
C ASN A 238 -17.75 -0.82 6.54
N VAL A 239 -18.29 -0.96 7.77
CA VAL A 239 -19.62 -0.43 8.14
C VAL A 239 -19.54 1.05 8.55
N TYR A 240 -18.84 1.36 9.64
CA TYR A 240 -18.87 2.69 10.24
C TYR A 240 -17.88 3.65 9.57
N GLY A 241 -16.79 3.14 9.02
CA GLY A 241 -15.87 3.88 8.15
C GLY A 241 -16.60 4.39 6.92
N CYS A 242 -17.26 3.51 6.15
CA CYS A 242 -18.05 3.92 4.98
C CYS A 242 -19.22 4.84 5.36
N ARG A 243 -19.91 4.60 6.49
CA ARG A 243 -20.95 5.50 7.00
C ARG A 243 -20.45 6.94 7.20
N HIS A 244 -19.18 7.11 7.56
CA HIS A 244 -18.56 8.43 7.72
C HIS A 244 -18.03 8.98 6.38
N SER A 245 -17.21 8.20 5.68
CA SER A 245 -16.43 8.68 4.53
C SER A 245 -17.24 8.81 3.23
N LEU A 246 -18.30 8.01 3.04
CA LEU A 246 -19.15 8.09 1.84
C LEU A 246 -19.79 9.48 1.71
N VAL A 247 -20.43 9.95 2.77
CA VAL A 247 -21.13 11.24 2.76
C VAL A 247 -20.14 12.40 2.69
N ASP A 248 -18.97 12.27 3.34
CA ASP A 248 -17.88 13.25 3.24
C ASP A 248 -17.38 13.39 1.80
N GLY A 249 -17.12 12.27 1.12
CA GLY A 249 -16.70 12.26 -0.29
C GLY A 249 -17.72 12.93 -1.22
N ILE A 250 -19.02 12.60 -1.08
CA ILE A 250 -20.08 13.22 -1.89
C ILE A 250 -20.16 14.73 -1.64
N MET A 251 -20.11 15.16 -0.36
CA MET A 251 -20.19 16.56 0.01
C MET A 251 -18.99 17.35 -0.53
N ARG A 252 -17.75 16.89 -0.32
CA ARG A 252 -16.55 17.57 -0.84
C ARG A 252 -16.52 17.66 -2.36
N ALA A 253 -17.06 16.66 -3.06
CA ALA A 253 -17.01 16.61 -4.51
C ALA A 253 -18.10 17.45 -5.20
N THR A 254 -19.24 17.65 -4.55
CA THR A 254 -20.44 18.16 -5.24
C THR A 254 -21.22 19.22 -4.48
N ASP A 255 -20.95 19.41 -3.17
CA ASP A 255 -21.74 20.23 -2.24
C ASP A 255 -23.25 19.92 -2.26
N VAL A 256 -23.65 18.75 -2.79
CA VAL A 256 -25.07 18.44 -3.01
C VAL A 256 -25.78 18.23 -1.68
N MET A 257 -26.94 18.87 -1.52
CA MET A 257 -27.80 18.62 -0.38
C MET A 257 -28.37 17.19 -0.48
N LEU A 258 -27.91 16.30 0.40
CA LEU A 258 -28.36 14.90 0.47
C LEU A 258 -29.81 14.77 0.95
N SER A 259 -30.23 15.63 1.88
CA SER A 259 -31.58 15.57 2.45
C SER A 259 -32.66 15.74 1.39
N GLY A 260 -33.67 14.88 1.43
CA GLY A 260 -34.80 14.88 0.50
C GLY A 260 -34.49 14.35 -0.91
N LYS A 261 -33.30 13.74 -1.11
CA LYS A 261 -32.98 13.03 -2.35
C LYS A 261 -33.29 11.55 -2.23
N GLU A 262 -33.62 10.94 -3.37
CA GLU A 262 -33.61 9.49 -3.51
C GLU A 262 -32.19 9.07 -3.89
N ALA A 263 -31.64 8.11 -3.14
CA ALA A 263 -30.32 7.54 -3.39
C ALA A 263 -30.47 6.04 -3.64
N VAL A 264 -29.70 5.52 -4.60
CA VAL A 264 -29.62 4.09 -4.89
C VAL A 264 -28.30 3.56 -4.36
N VAL A 265 -28.36 2.53 -3.51
CA VAL A 265 -27.19 1.83 -2.99
C VAL A 265 -27.16 0.43 -3.63
N CYS A 266 -26.11 0.16 -4.42
CA CYS A 266 -25.96 -1.10 -5.14
C CYS A 266 -25.10 -2.08 -4.35
N GLY A 267 -25.74 -3.01 -3.64
CA GLY A 267 -25.11 -3.95 -2.72
C GLY A 267 -25.45 -3.62 -1.27
N TYR A 268 -25.60 -4.66 -0.42
CA TYR A 268 -25.98 -4.52 0.99
C TYR A 268 -25.17 -5.48 1.88
N GLY A 269 -23.89 -5.64 1.52
CA GLY A 269 -22.88 -6.21 2.41
C GLY A 269 -22.43 -5.16 3.43
N ASP A 270 -21.30 -5.38 4.10
CA ASP A 270 -20.88 -4.46 5.18
C ASP A 270 -20.63 -3.01 4.72
N VAL A 271 -20.27 -2.78 3.44
CA VAL A 271 -20.06 -1.45 2.85
C VAL A 271 -21.36 -0.72 2.48
N GLY A 272 -22.41 -1.44 2.09
CA GLY A 272 -23.64 -0.87 1.52
C GLY A 272 -24.75 -0.71 2.55
#